data_AF-A0A5Q4GSJ4-F1
#
_entry.id   AF-A0A5Q4GSJ4-F1
#
_cell.length_a   1.000
_cell.length_b   1.000
_cell.length_c   1.000
_cell.angle_alpha   90.00
_cell.angle_beta   90.00
_cell.angle_gamma   90.00
#
_symmetry.space_group_name_H-M   'P 1'
#
loop_
_entity.id
_entity.type
_entity.pdbx_description
1 polymer ?
#
loop_
_entity_poly.entity_id
_entity_poly.type
_entity_poly.pdbx_seq_one_letter_code
_entity_poly.pdbx_strand_id
1 'polypeptide(L)'
;MDNISIKISHELRQKLSSAARTTRLSQSEVVRRALTLYLDEQVQSRDFQSAADLAGDLAGCVKGGPVDLAENPEFLEDFGR
;
A
#
# COMPACT_ATOMS: atom_id res chain seq x y z
N MET A 1 22.51 -6.90 9.05
CA MET A 1 22.01 -7.39 7.75
C MET A 1 22.39 -8.84 7.67
N ASP A 2 21.40 -9.70 7.48
CA ASP A 2 21.61 -11.14 7.37
C ASP A 2 21.70 -11.53 5.89
N ASN A 3 22.52 -12.53 5.59
CA ASN A 3 22.75 -12.99 4.23
C ASN A 3 22.03 -14.32 3.99
N ILE A 4 21.37 -14.41 2.84
CA ILE A 4 20.77 -15.65 2.35
C ILE A 4 21.38 -16.02 1.00
N SER A 5 21.62 -17.32 0.79
CA SER A 5 22.06 -17.86 -0.49
C SER A 5 20.93 -18.71 -1.07
N ILE A 6 20.41 -18.30 -2.22
CA ILE A 6 19.30 -18.99 -2.90
C ILE A 6 19.73 -19.44 -4.29
N LYS A 7 19.26 -20.63 -4.70
CA LYS A 7 19.40 -21.08 -6.09
C LYS A 7 18.27 -20.47 -6.91
N ILE A 8 18.63 -19.85 -8.03
CA ILE A 8 17.67 -19.29 -8.99
C ILE A 8 17.94 -19.84 -10.39
N SER A 9 16.89 -19.94 -11.20
CA SER A 9 17.05 -20.35 -12.59
C SER A 9 17.90 -19.35 -13.39
N HIS A 10 18.52 -19.80 -14.47
CA HIS A 10 19.31 -18.93 -15.33
C HIS A 10 18.46 -17.78 -15.90
N GLU A 11 17.22 -18.09 -16.31
CA GLU A 11 16.27 -17.10 -16.81
C GLU A 11 15.93 -16.02 -15.77
N LEU A 12 15.70 -16.42 -14.51
CA LEU A 12 15.40 -15.47 -13.44
C LEU A 12 16.60 -14.55 -13.17
N ARG A 13 17.82 -15.09 -13.25
CA ARG A 13 19.05 -14.29 -13.12
C ARG A 13 19.19 -13.27 -14.24
N GLN A 14 18.84 -13.63 -15.48
CA GLN A 14 18.85 -12.70 -16.61
C GLN A 14 17.83 -11.58 -16.40
N LYS A 15 16.58 -11.93 -16.03
CA LYS A 15 15.53 -10.95 -15.72
C LYS A 15 15.94 -9.99 -14.61
N LEU A 16 16.55 -10.50 -13.53
CA LEU A 16 17.04 -9.68 -12.42
C LEU A 16 18.14 -8.70 -12.86
N SER A 17 19.07 -9.15 -13.70
CA SER A 17 20.14 -8.31 -14.25
C SER A 17 19.56 -7.17 -15.11
N SER A 18 18.59 -7.49 -15.97
CA SER A 18 17.90 -6.49 -16.80
C SER A 18 17.14 -5.48 -15.94
N ALA A 19 16.38 -5.94 -14.94
CA ALA A 19 15.65 -5.07 -14.02
C ALA A 19 16.58 -4.12 -13.24
N ALA A 20 17.70 -4.64 -12.73
CA ALA A 20 18.73 -3.84 -12.05
C ALA A 20 19.30 -2.73 -12.97
N ARG A 21 19.57 -3.04 -14.24
CA ARG A 21 20.04 -2.04 -15.22
C ARG A 21 19.00 -0.98 -15.51
N THR A 22 17.75 -1.37 -15.77
CA THR A 22 16.66 -0.44 -16.10
C THR A 22 16.36 0.50 -14.92
N THR A 23 16.35 -0.03 -13.70
CA THR A 23 16.07 0.75 -12.49
C THR A 23 17.29 1.49 -11.93
N ARG A 24 18.49 1.22 -12.45
CA ARG A 24 19.78 1.69 -11.91
C ARG A 24 20.00 1.32 -10.43
N LEU A 25 19.47 0.17 -10.03
CA LEU A 25 19.63 -0.37 -8.68
C LEU A 25 20.57 -1.58 -8.69
N SER A 26 21.12 -1.93 -7.53
CA SER A 26 21.86 -3.19 -7.39
C SER A 26 20.91 -4.39 -7.44
N GLN A 27 21.40 -5.55 -7.86
CA GLN A 27 20.58 -6.77 -7.86
C GLN A 27 20.03 -7.10 -6.46
N SER A 28 20.85 -6.92 -5.42
CA SER A 28 20.42 -7.14 -4.03
C SER A 28 19.36 -6.14 -3.56
N GLU A 29 19.34 -4.91 -4.09
CA GLU A 29 18.29 -3.93 -3.81
C GLU A 29 16.98 -4.31 -4.51
N VAL A 30 17.06 -4.73 -5.78
CA VAL A 30 15.88 -5.22 -6.53
C VAL A 30 15.27 -6.45 -5.84
N VAL A 31 16.10 -7.41 -5.43
CA VAL A 31 15.64 -8.61 -4.70
C VAL A 31 14.99 -8.24 -3.37
N ARG A 32 15.61 -7.34 -2.58
CA ARG A 32 15.03 -6.89 -1.31
C ARG A 32 13.66 -6.25 -1.51
N ARG A 33 13.52 -5.34 -2.48
CA ARG A 33 12.23 -4.69 -2.78
C ARG A 33 11.17 -5.70 -3.20
N ALA A 34 11.52 -6.65 -4.07
CA ALA A 34 10.59 -7.68 -4.51
C ALA A 34 10.14 -8.57 -3.33
N LEU A 35 11.06 -8.95 -2.44
CA LEU A 35 10.72 -9.72 -1.24
C LEU A 35 9.85 -8.93 -0.27
N THR A 36 10.14 -7.65 -0.04
CA THR A 36 9.30 -6.77 0.79
C THR A 36 7.89 -6.69 0.23
N LEU A 37 7.74 -6.38 -1.06
CA LEU A 37 6.42 -6.31 -1.70
C LEU A 37 5.66 -7.64 -1.60
N TYR A 38 6.32 -8.76 -1.91
CA TYR A 38 5.69 -10.08 -1.83
C TYR A 38 5.23 -10.43 -0.41
N LEU A 39 6.04 -10.12 0.61
CA LEU A 39 5.72 -10.41 2.00
C LEU A 39 4.66 -9.45 2.55
N ASP A 40 4.72 -8.17 2.20
CA ASP A 40 3.73 -7.17 2.63
C ASP A 40 2.36 -7.42 1.97
N GLU A 41 2.32 -7.80 0.69
CA GLU A 41 1.08 -8.21 0.00
C GLU A 41 0.48 -9.48 0.63
N GLN A 42 1.30 -10.44 1.06
CA GLN A 42 0.84 -11.64 1.77
C GLN A 42 0.26 -11.31 3.15
N VAL A 43 0.77 -10.27 3.82
CA VAL A 43 0.23 -9.78 5.10
C VAL A 43 -1.09 -9.04 4.88
N GLN A 44 -1.16 -8.15 3.87
CA GLN A 44 -2.38 -7.40 3.57
C GLN A 44 -3.53 -8.28 3.05
N SER A 45 -3.23 -9.38 2.37
CA SER A 45 -4.24 -10.32 1.88
C SER A 45 -4.97 -11.09 3.00
N ARG A 46 -4.58 -10.93 4.27
CA ARG A 46 -5.16 -11.67 5.40
C ARG A 46 -6.10 -10.87 6.29
N ASP A 47 -6.05 -9.55 6.25
CA ASP A 47 -6.90 -8.72 7.10
C ASP A 47 -7.90 -7.97 6.23
N PHE A 48 -9.17 -8.40 6.31
CA PHE A 48 -10.28 -7.62 5.78
C PHE A 48 -10.26 -6.24 6.46
N GLN A 49 -9.95 -5.20 5.69
CA GLN A 49 -10.06 -3.82 6.14
C GLN A 49 -11.43 -3.30 5.72
N SER A 50 -12.28 -3.00 6.69
CA SER A 50 -13.55 -2.33 6.45
C SER A 50 -13.30 -0.87 6.04
N ALA A 51 -14.30 -0.24 5.42
CA ALA A 51 -14.23 1.19 5.12
C ALA A 51 -14.01 2.05 6.38
N ALA A 52 -14.45 1.57 7.55
CA ALA A 52 -14.21 2.23 8.82
C ALA A 52 -12.73 2.16 9.25
N ASP A 53 -12.05 1.03 9.01
CA ASP A 53 -10.63 0.85 9.38
C ASP A 53 -9.71 1.80 8.59
N LEU A 54 -10.11 2.14 7.36
CA LEU A 54 -9.37 3.03 6.48
C LEU A 54 -9.64 4.53 6.72
N ALA A 55 -10.71 4.87 7.45
CA ALA A 55 -11.17 6.25 7.61
C ALA A 55 -10.75 6.90 8.96
N GLY A 56 -10.00 6.17 9.80
CA GLY A 56 -9.66 6.62 11.15
C GLY A 56 -8.81 7.90 11.21
N ASP A 57 -7.98 8.15 10.20
CA ASP A 57 -7.17 9.35 10.06
C ASP A 57 -7.96 10.56 9.51
N LEU A 58 -9.13 10.34 8.92
CA LEU A 58 -9.98 11.39 8.36
C LEU A 58 -10.79 12.13 9.44
N ALA A 59 -10.90 11.57 10.64
CA ALA A 59 -11.58 12.20 11.77
C ALA A 59 -10.90 13.52 12.15
N GLY A 60 -11.59 14.64 11.91
CA GLY A 60 -11.08 15.98 12.22
C GLY A 60 -10.23 16.64 11.12
N CYS A 61 -10.04 15.99 9.97
CA CYS A 61 -9.37 16.60 8.81
C CYS A 61 -10.20 17.72 8.16
N VAL A 62 -11.53 17.60 8.20
CA VAL A 62 -12.43 18.59 7.62
C VAL A 62 -12.75 19.67 8.66
N LYS A 63 -12.47 20.93 8.31
CA LYS A 63 -12.74 22.11 9.13
C LYS A 63 -13.75 23.01 8.43
N GLY A 64 -14.59 23.71 9.20
CA GLY A 64 -15.58 24.65 8.67
C GLY A 64 -16.88 24.02 8.17
N GLY A 65 -17.12 22.74 8.49
CA GLY A 65 -18.42 22.11 8.28
C GLY A 65 -19.45 22.50 9.36
N PRO A 66 -20.73 22.23 9.13
CA PRO A 66 -21.78 22.40 10.14
C PRO A 66 -21.42 21.64 11.42
N VAL A 67 -21.73 22.25 12.57
CA VAL A 67 -21.36 21.72 13.90
C VAL A 67 -21.98 20.34 14.14
N ASP A 68 -23.18 20.11 13.60
CA ASP A 68 -23.85 18.83 13.72
C ASP A 68 -24.76 18.55 12.51
N LEU A 69 -24.56 17.39 11.91
CA LEU A 69 -25.37 16.84 10.82
C LEU A 69 -26.37 15.81 11.31
N ALA A 70 -26.22 15.28 12.54
CA ALA A 70 -27.11 14.29 13.12
C ALA A 70 -28.44 14.92 13.55
N GLU A 71 -28.40 16.11 14.17
CA GLU A 71 -29.60 16.85 14.58
C GLU A 71 -30.10 17.83 13.49
N ASN A 72 -29.29 18.14 12.47
CA ASN A 72 -29.65 19.07 11.38
C ASN A 72 -29.53 18.43 9.99
N PRO A 73 -30.45 17.51 9.62
CA PRO A 73 -30.38 16.78 8.36
C PRO A 73 -30.62 17.66 7.12
N GLU A 74 -31.15 18.88 7.29
CA GLU A 74 -31.34 19.87 6.21
C GLU A 74 -30.04 20.19 5.46
N PHE A 75 -28.88 20.08 6.13
CA PHE A 75 -27.57 20.27 5.49
C PHE A 75 -27.16 19.12 4.54
N LEU A 76 -27.92 18.03 4.49
CA LEU A 76 -27.64 16.85 3.66
C LEU A 76 -28.63 16.68 2.49
N GLU A 77 -29.61 17.59 2.31
CA GLU A 77 -30.70 17.41 1.34
C GLU A 77 -30.24 17.18 -0.11
N ASP A 78 -29.11 17.77 -0.51
CA ASP A 78 -28.53 17.65 -1.85
C ASP A 78 -27.28 16.75 -1.89
N PHE A 79 -26.96 16.04 -0.81
CA PHE A 79 -25.76 15.21 -0.76
C PHE A 79 -25.87 13.98 -1.69
N GLY A 80 -25.04 13.94 -2.74
CA GLY A 80 -24.93 12.79 -3.64
C GLY A 80 -25.86 12.79 -4.86
N ARG A 81 -26.47 13.92 -5.22
CA ARG A 81 -27.16 14.14 -6.51
C ARG A 81 -26.21 14.46 -7.66
#